data_AF-A0A419T7V4-F1
#
_entry.id   AF-A0A419T7V4-F1
#
_cell.length_a   1.000
_cell.length_b   1.000
_cell.length_c   1.000
_cell.angle_alpha   90.00
_cell.angle_beta   90.00
_cell.angle_gamma   90.00
#
_symmetry.space_group_name_H-M   'P 1'
#
loop_
_entity.id
_entity.type
_entity.pdbx_description
1 polymer ?
#
loop_
_entity_poly.entity_id
_entity_poly.type
_entity_poly.pdbx_seq_one_letter_code
_entity_poly.pdbx_strand_id
1 'polypeptide(L)'
;MQNYLLLNDGSFFCGELINQSKNILGKMILNNEGNIVIKCQLTGKEKLIVNKKDNQTGYLTLSNVDFQGLKQKIKENKTLLGKIVTDSLPIEYHVYDLKTYIPANIA
;
A
#
# COMPACT_ATOMS: atom_id res chain seq x y z
N MET A 1 -14.67 -0.61 -11.10
CA MET A 1 -14.24 -0.31 -9.72
C MET A 1 -12.78 0.12 -9.79
N GLN A 2 -12.45 1.27 -9.19
CA GLN A 2 -11.09 1.82 -9.22
C GLN A 2 -10.39 1.43 -7.92
N ASN A 3 -9.30 0.66 -8.02
CA ASN A 3 -8.50 0.29 -6.87
C ASN A 3 -7.38 1.30 -6.68
N TYR A 4 -7.05 1.60 -5.44
CA TYR A 4 -6.02 2.58 -5.14
C TYR A 4 -5.25 2.21 -3.86
N LEU A 5 -4.00 2.67 -3.81
CA LEU A 5 -3.20 2.71 -2.60
C LEU A 5 -3.34 4.09 -1.99
N LEU A 6 -3.86 4.18 -0.78
CA LEU A 6 -3.94 5.41 0.00
C LEU A 6 -2.83 5.41 1.06
N LEU A 7 -2.13 6.52 1.21
CA LEU A 7 -1.10 6.71 2.23
C LEU A 7 -1.60 7.58 3.38
N ASN A 8 -0.98 7.44 4.55
CA ASN A 8 -1.35 8.21 5.75
C ASN A 8 -1.05 9.71 5.63
N ASP A 9 -0.22 10.12 4.67
CA ASP A 9 0.01 11.54 4.33
C ASP A 9 -1.08 12.13 3.43
N GLY A 10 -2.10 11.34 3.07
CA GLY A 10 -3.22 11.74 2.22
C GLY A 10 -2.96 11.59 0.72
N SER A 11 -1.74 11.22 0.31
CA SER A 11 -1.48 10.90 -1.09
C SER A 11 -2.08 9.55 -1.49
N PHE A 12 -2.47 9.41 -2.75
CA PHE A 12 -2.99 8.14 -3.27
C PHE A 12 -2.43 7.83 -4.66
N PHE A 13 -2.38 6.54 -4.97
CA PHE A 13 -1.90 6.01 -6.24
C PHE A 13 -2.94 5.06 -6.81
N CYS A 14 -3.37 5.31 -8.04
CA CYS A 14 -4.26 4.40 -8.76
C CYS A 14 -3.48 3.15 -9.18
N GLY A 15 -4.08 1.98 -9.00
CA GLY A 15 -3.45 0.72 -9.37
C GLY A 15 -4.42 -0.34 -9.84
N GLU A 16 -3.87 -1.34 -10.50
CA GLU A 16 -4.60 -2.51 -10.97
C GLU A 16 -4.34 -3.67 -10.01
N LEU A 17 -5.41 -4.31 -9.53
CA LEU A 17 -5.29 -5.54 -8.74
C LEU A 17 -5.27 -6.74 -9.68
N ILE A 18 -4.42 -7.71 -9.38
CA ILE A 18 -4.33 -8.93 -10.18
C ILE A 18 -5.46 -9.93 -9.84
N ASN A 19 -6.08 -9.82 -8.66
CA ASN A 19 -7.18 -10.71 -8.21
C ASN A 19 -8.26 -9.99 -7.39
N GLN A 20 -9.42 -10.64 -7.19
CA GLN A 20 -10.40 -10.24 -6.17
C GLN A 20 -9.75 -10.29 -4.80
N SER A 21 -9.57 -9.12 -4.21
CA SER A 21 -8.72 -8.98 -3.03
C SER A 21 -9.39 -8.12 -1.98
N LYS A 22 -9.06 -8.35 -0.71
CA LYS A 22 -9.56 -7.56 0.42
C LYS A 22 -8.72 -6.30 0.59
N ASN A 23 -9.28 -5.30 1.27
CA ASN A 23 -8.50 -4.17 1.75
C ASN A 23 -7.31 -4.67 2.58
N ILE A 24 -6.16 -4.01 2.43
CA ILE A 24 -4.97 -4.29 3.23
C ILE A 24 -4.48 -2.99 3.79
N LEU A 25 -4.36 -2.91 5.11
CA LEU A 25 -3.71 -1.82 5.82
C LEU A 25 -2.40 -2.34 6.41
N GLY A 26 -1.31 -1.60 6.22
CA GLY A 26 -0.01 -1.98 6.72
C GLY A 26 1.07 -0.94 6.52
N LYS A 27 2.27 -1.29 7.00
CA LYS A 27 3.47 -0.48 6.81
C LYS A 27 4.03 -0.69 5.41
N MET A 28 4.39 0.40 4.76
CA MET A 28 5.09 0.38 3.47
C MET A 28 6.58 0.26 3.72
N ILE A 29 7.21 -0.77 3.15
CA ILE A 29 8.65 -1.01 3.28
C ILE A 29 9.24 -1.41 1.94
N LEU A 30 10.55 -1.21 1.80
CA LEU A 30 11.35 -1.82 0.74
C LEU A 30 11.92 -3.13 1.26
N ASN A 31 11.72 -4.22 0.53
CA ASN A 31 12.41 -5.47 0.82
C ASN A 31 13.90 -5.38 0.40
N ASN A 32 14.68 -6.43 0.68
CA ASN A 32 16.12 -6.47 0.38
C ASN A 32 16.45 -6.39 -1.11
N GLU A 33 15.48 -6.69 -1.98
CA GLU A 33 15.60 -6.61 -3.44
C GLU A 33 15.19 -5.21 -3.96
N GLY A 34 14.79 -4.30 -3.06
CA GLY A 34 14.32 -2.96 -3.41
C GLY A 34 12.90 -2.94 -3.98
N ASN A 35 12.13 -4.01 -3.80
CA ASN A 35 10.71 -4.10 -4.14
C ASN A 35 9.85 -3.49 -3.04
N ILE A 36 8.71 -2.92 -3.43
CA ILE A 36 7.77 -2.30 -2.49
C ILE A 36 6.83 -3.38 -1.95
N VAL A 37 6.75 -3.49 -0.63
CA VAL A 37 5.77 -4.36 0.02
C VAL A 37 4.96 -3.60 1.06
N ILE A 38 3.68 -3.95 1.17
CA ILE A 38 2.83 -3.58 2.28
C ILE A 38 2.80 -4.72 3.29
N LYS A 39 3.25 -4.46 4.52
CA LYS A 39 3.29 -5.42 5.61
C LYS A 39 2.19 -5.12 6.62
N CYS A 40 1.21 -6.01 6.71
CA CYS A 40 0.18 -5.92 7.75
C CYS A 40 0.81 -6.24 9.11
N GLN A 41 0.86 -5.26 10.02
CA GLN A 41 1.55 -5.44 11.31
C GLN A 41 0.81 -6.41 12.23
N LEU A 42 -0.51 -6.54 12.10
CA LEU A 42 -1.33 -7.46 12.91
C LEU A 42 -1.13 -8.93 12.54
N THR A 43 -0.97 -9.22 11.23
CA THR A 43 -0.89 -10.60 10.74
C THR A 43 0.50 -11.02 10.29
N GLY A 44 1.43 -10.07 10.20
CA GLY A 44 2.76 -10.25 9.62
C GLY A 44 2.76 -10.47 8.09
N LYS A 45 1.59 -10.60 7.45
CA LYS A 45 1.49 -10.89 6.02
C LYS A 45 1.97 -9.72 5.18
N GLU A 46 2.72 -10.04 4.13
CA GLU A 46 3.26 -9.08 3.17
C GLU A 46 2.58 -9.25 1.82
N LYS A 47 2.34 -8.14 1.14
CA LYS A 47 1.89 -8.12 -0.26
C LYS A 47 2.80 -7.24 -1.10
N LEU A 48 3.18 -7.78 -2.25
CA LEU A 48 4.06 -7.13 -3.20
C LEU A 48 3.28 -6.08 -4.01
N ILE A 49 3.88 -4.90 -4.15
CA ILE A 49 3.45 -3.88 -5.10
C ILE A 49 4.50 -3.87 -6.20
N VAL A 50 4.06 -3.97 -7.46
CA VAL A 50 4.94 -4.10 -8.62
C VAL A 50 4.74 -2.97 -9.60
N ASN A 51 5.77 -2.73 -10.40
CA ASN A 51 5.70 -1.85 -11.55
C ASN A 51 5.03 -2.60 -12.72
N LYS A 52 4.12 -1.92 -13.43
CA LYS A 52 3.45 -2.47 -14.62
C LYS A 52 4.41 -2.98 -15.70
N LYS A 53 5.63 -2.44 -15.78
CA LYS A 53 6.64 -2.84 -16.77
C LYS A 53 7.34 -4.16 -16.46
N ASP A 54 7.37 -4.59 -15.20
CA ASP A 54 8.27 -5.67 -14.79
C ASP A 54 7.70 -7.07 -15.11
N ASN A 55 6.50 -7.17 -15.68
CA ASN A 55 5.76 -8.42 -15.95
C ASN A 55 5.69 -9.37 -14.72
N GLN A 56 5.91 -8.83 -13.52
CA GLN A 56 5.83 -9.56 -12.26
C GLN A 56 4.38 -9.65 -11.78
N THR A 57 4.03 -10.76 -11.16
CA THR A 57 2.73 -10.96 -10.52
C THR A 57 2.74 -10.37 -9.10
N GLY A 58 2.38 -9.09 -9.00
CA GLY A 58 2.17 -8.39 -7.73
C GLY A 58 0.74 -8.50 -7.20
N TYR A 59 0.52 -7.99 -5.99
CA TYR A 59 -0.84 -7.79 -5.46
C TYR A 59 -1.49 -6.53 -6.04
N LEU A 60 -0.70 -5.46 -6.15
CA LEU A 60 -1.08 -4.19 -6.78
C LEU A 60 -0.03 -3.81 -7.81
N THR A 61 -0.49 -3.46 -9.00
CA THR A 61 0.35 -2.97 -10.08
C THR A 61 0.17 -1.46 -10.22
N LEU A 62 1.28 -0.72 -10.16
CA LEU A 62 1.31 0.73 -10.33
C LEU A 62 1.97 1.11 -11.66
N SER A 63 1.65 2.32 -12.15
CA SER A 63 2.40 2.93 -13.24
C SER A 63 3.86 3.12 -12.83
N ASN A 64 4.78 3.19 -13.80
CA ASN A 64 6.20 3.39 -13.48
C ASN A 64 6.44 4.69 -12.70
N VAL A 65 5.71 5.77 -13.02
CA VAL A 65 5.85 7.07 -12.34
C VAL A 65 5.39 6.96 -10.88
N ASP A 66 4.21 6.38 -10.67
CA ASP A 66 3.63 6.16 -9.34
C ASP A 66 4.50 5.24 -8.49
N PHE A 67 5.03 4.18 -9.10
CA PHE A 67 5.92 3.23 -8.43
C PHE A 67 7.20 3.89 -7.94
N GLN A 68 7.85 4.71 -8.77
CA GLN A 68 9.05 5.45 -8.37
C GLN A 68 8.73 6.52 -7.31
N GLY A 69 7.61 7.24 -7.46
CA GLY A 69 7.15 8.23 -6.46
C GLY A 69 6.89 7.59 -5.10
N LEU A 70 6.23 6.43 -5.08
CA LEU A 70 6.00 5.66 -3.86
C LEU A 70 7.31 5.17 -3.25
N LYS A 71 8.23 4.64 -4.07
CA LYS A 71 9.56 4.19 -3.63
C LYS A 71 10.33 5.32 -2.96
N GLN A 72 10.25 6.53 -3.50
CA GLN A 72 10.88 7.72 -2.92
C GLN A 72 10.25 8.09 -1.58
N LYS A 73 8.91 8.14 -1.49
CA LYS A 73 8.20 8.40 -0.22
C LYS A 73 8.57 7.41 0.89
N ILE A 74 8.72 6.12 0.57
CA ILE A 74 9.12 5.11 1.55
C ILE A 74 10.55 5.36 2.06
N LYS A 75 11.46 5.79 1.18
CA LYS A 75 12.84 6.13 1.58
C LYS A 75 12.90 7.36 2.48
N GLU A 76 12.07 8.36 2.20
CA GLU A 76 11.98 9.60 2.98
C GLU A 76 11.24 9.41 4.31
N ASN A 77 10.29 8.47 4.36
CA ASN A 77 9.45 8.23 5.54
C ASN A 77 9.53 6.77 6.03
N LYS A 78 10.32 6.56 7.08
CA LYS A 78 10.53 5.23 7.71
C LYS A 78 9.28 4.64 8.36
N THR A 79 8.21 5.41 8.53
CA THR A 79 6.96 5.03 9.20
C THR A 79 5.73 5.17 8.30
N LEU A 80 5.93 5.16 6.97
CA LEU A 80 4.83 5.31 6.03
C LEU A 80 3.82 4.16 6.14
N LEU A 81 2.56 4.51 6.38
CA LEU A 81 1.44 3.57 6.38
C LEU A 81 0.68 3.70 5.07
N GLY A 82 0.27 2.57 4.54
CA GLY A 82 -0.55 2.48 3.34
C GLY A 82 -1.77 1.60 3.57
N LYS A 83 -2.83 1.90 2.83
CA LYS A 83 -4.00 1.06 2.70
C LYS A 83 -4.30 0.81 1.23
N ILE A 84 -4.27 -0.45 0.80
CA ILE A 84 -4.82 -0.85 -0.49
C ILE A 84 -6.32 -0.96 -0.33
N VAL A 85 -7.05 -0.17 -1.12
CA VAL A 85 -8.51 -0.10 -1.12
C VAL A 85 -9.06 -0.81 -2.35
N THR A 86 -9.97 -1.74 -2.10
CA THR A 86 -10.56 -2.64 -3.11
C THR A 86 -12.09 -2.65 -3.09
N ASP A 87 -12.70 -2.04 -2.08
CA ASP A 87 -14.16 -1.88 -1.98
C ASP A 87 -14.64 -0.52 -2.51
N SER A 88 -15.95 -0.30 -2.43
CA SER A 88 -16.62 0.90 -2.93
C SER A 88 -16.96 1.91 -1.84
N LEU A 89 -16.40 1.79 -0.63
CA LEU A 89 -16.66 2.77 0.42
C LEU A 89 -16.02 4.12 0.05
N PRO A 90 -16.60 5.24 0.50
CA PRO A 90 -16.03 6.56 0.27
C PRO A 90 -14.62 6.68 0.86
N ILE A 91 -13.74 7.42 0.17
CA ILE A 91 -12.32 7.56 0.51
C ILE A 91 -12.10 8.05 1.95
N GLU A 92 -13.04 8.84 2.47
CA GLU A 92 -13.02 9.41 3.82
C GLU A 92 -12.98 8.32 4.90
N TYR A 93 -13.68 7.19 4.68
CA TYR A 93 -13.64 6.04 5.59
C TYR A 93 -12.26 5.38 5.60
N HIS A 94 -11.60 5.30 4.44
CA HIS A 94 -10.26 4.73 4.34
C HIS A 94 -9.18 5.66 4.92
N VAL A 95 -9.35 6.98 4.80
CA VAL A 95 -8.51 7.98 5.46
C VAL A 95 -8.67 7.89 6.98
N TYR A 96 -9.91 7.74 7.46
CA TYR A 96 -10.18 7.56 8.89
C TYR A 96 -9.44 6.35 9.43
N ASP A 97 -9.54 5.19 8.77
CA ASP A 97 -8.84 3.97 9.18
C ASP A 97 -7.33 4.17 9.30
N LEU A 98 -6.69 4.91 8.39
CA LEU A 98 -5.25 5.21 8.44
C LEU A 98 -4.88 6.15 9.59
N LYS A 99 -5.76 7.10 9.95
CA LYS A 99 -5.54 8.05 11.04
C LYS A 99 -5.78 7.46 12.41
N THR A 100 -6.75 6.56 12.52
CA THR A 100 -7.09 5.88 13.78
C THR A 100 -6.36 4.55 13.93
N TYR A 101 -5.51 4.18 12.98
CA TYR A 101 -4.70 2.99 13.11
C TYR A 101 -3.71 3.13 14.25
N ILE A 102 -3.94 2.38 15.31
CA ILE A 102 -3.02 2.22 16.43
C ILE A 102 -2.25 0.92 16.16
N PRO A 103 -0.93 0.98 15.87
CA PRO A 103 -0.13 -0.22 15.76
C PRO A 103 -0.27 -1.02 17.05
N ALA A 104 -0.53 -2.32 16.97
CA ALA A 104 -0.52 -3.19 18.13
C ALA A 104 0.93 -3.37 18.62
N ASN A 105 1.46 -2.34 19.27
CA ASN A 105 2.57 -2.43 20.21
C ASN A 105 1.99 -2.08 21.58
N ILE A 106 1.30 -3.05 22.18
CA ILE A 106 1.12 -3.09 23.62
C ILE A 106 2.13 -4.13 24.09
N ALA A 107 3.21 -3.62 24.69
CA ALA A 107 4.20 -4.26 25.58
C ALA A 107 4.60 -5.72 25.32
#